data_AF-A0A6G3ZBI8-F1
#
_entry.id   AF-A0A6G3ZBI8-F1
#
_cell.length_a   1.000
_cell.length_b   1.000
_cell.length_c   1.000
_cell.angle_alpha   90.00
_cell.angle_beta   90.00
_cell.angle_gamma   90.00
#
_symmetry.space_group_name_H-M   'P 1'
#
loop_
_entity.id
_entity.type
_entity.pdbx_description
1 polymer ?
#
loop_
_entity_poly.entity_id
_entity_poly.type
_entity_poly.pdbx_seq_one_letter_code
_entity_poly.pdbx_strand_id
1 'polypeptide(L)'
;MTLLSQILRPASTPLTFSLRSLSTSAPLIGADALGLSMAGIISVYIRLALGGQFEPEIYWRLWPLFGVMLLIYGLAQLYPAVGLSPVEELRRLCLCTTLFYMSMGAFVFLAREGTTYSRGIFLMAWLLSMVGVWLSRIAGVCEFGKQFRQR
;
A
#
# COMPACT_ATOMS: atom_id res chain seq x y z
N MET A 1 -41.82 22.92 -7.23
CA MET A 1 -40.72 21.92 -7.33
C MET A 1 -39.33 22.55 -7.08
N THR A 2 -39.22 23.62 -6.28
CA THR A 2 -37.97 24.38 -6.05
C THR A 2 -37.38 24.17 -4.65
N LEU A 3 -38.24 23.98 -3.63
CA LEU A 3 -37.81 23.81 -2.22
C LEU A 3 -37.02 22.52 -1.95
N LEU A 4 -37.38 21.40 -2.59
CA LEU A 4 -36.68 20.12 -2.43
C LEU A 4 -35.20 20.22 -2.87
N SER A 5 -34.94 20.92 -3.98
CA SER A 5 -33.58 21.11 -4.51
C SER A 5 -32.70 22.00 -3.65
N GLN A 6 -33.30 22.87 -2.83
CA GLN A 6 -32.58 23.81 -1.97
C GLN A 6 -32.18 23.15 -0.63
N ILE A 7 -33.00 22.21 -0.14
CA ILE A 7 -32.72 21.41 1.07
C ILE A 7 -31.66 20.32 0.79
N LEU A 8 -31.60 19.78 -0.43
CA LEU A 8 -30.65 18.73 -0.82
C LEU A 8 -29.25 19.26 -1.22
N ARG A 9 -29.11 20.55 -1.55
CA ARG A 9 -27.83 21.18 -1.93
C ARG A 9 -26.71 21.07 -0.89
N PRO A 10 -26.92 21.32 0.42
CA PRO A 10 -25.83 21.21 1.39
C PRO A 10 -25.32 19.77 1.56
N ALA A 11 -26.17 18.77 1.31
CA ALA A 11 -25.83 17.35 1.43
C ALA A 11 -25.03 16.80 0.23
N SER A 12 -25.10 17.42 -0.95
CA SER A 12 -24.33 16.98 -2.13
C SER A 12 -22.92 17.57 -2.21
N THR A 13 -22.66 18.68 -1.52
CA THR A 13 -21.32 19.28 -1.37
C THR A 13 -20.27 18.34 -0.74
N PRO A 14 -20.53 17.60 0.36
CA PRO A 14 -19.55 16.66 0.91
C PRO A 14 -19.34 15.42 0.02
N LEU A 15 -20.37 14.97 -0.71
CA LEU A 15 -20.27 13.82 -1.62
C LEU A 15 -19.37 14.09 -2.83
N THR A 16 -19.43 15.31 -3.38
CA THR A 16 -18.57 15.72 -4.51
C THR A 16 -17.11 15.96 -4.09
N PHE A 17 -16.85 16.32 -2.83
CA PHE A 17 -15.50 16.42 -2.26
C PHE A 17 -14.81 15.04 -2.18
N SER A 18 -15.57 14.01 -1.80
CA SER A 18 -15.08 12.62 -1.72
C SER A 18 -14.74 12.03 -3.10
N LEU A 19 -15.57 12.28 -4.12
CA LEU A 19 -15.37 11.71 -5.47
C LEU A 19 -14.18 12.33 -6.24
N ARG A 20 -13.91 13.63 -6.07
CA ARG A 20 -12.70 14.27 -6.66
C ARG A 20 -11.43 13.80 -5.95
N SER A 21 -11.48 13.60 -4.63
CA SER A 21 -10.38 13.02 -3.85
C SER A 21 -10.11 11.57 -4.26
N LEU A 22 -11.15 10.77 -4.55
CA LEU A 22 -11.01 9.39 -5.03
C LEU A 22 -10.31 9.30 -6.40
N SER A 23 -10.62 10.22 -7.32
CA SER A 23 -9.95 10.23 -8.64
C SER A 23 -8.46 10.59 -8.52
N THR A 24 -8.08 11.30 -7.47
CA THR A 24 -6.69 11.67 -7.17
C THR A 24 -5.95 10.53 -6.46
N SER A 25 -6.65 9.77 -5.61
CA SER A 25 -6.05 8.65 -4.87
C SER A 25 -5.95 7.34 -5.66
N ALA A 26 -6.78 7.14 -6.68
CA ALA A 26 -6.73 5.97 -7.55
C ALA A 26 -5.33 5.67 -8.14
N PRO A 27 -4.59 6.64 -8.72
CA PRO A 27 -3.24 6.38 -9.21
C PRO A 27 -2.24 6.06 -8.08
N LEU A 28 -2.39 6.64 -6.88
CA LEU A 28 -1.54 6.32 -5.73
C LEU A 28 -1.77 4.90 -5.23
N ILE A 29 -3.03 4.47 -5.12
CA ILE A 29 -3.39 3.09 -4.75
C ILE A 29 -2.81 2.11 -5.79
N GLY A 30 -2.93 2.43 -7.08
CA GLY A 30 -2.36 1.62 -8.15
C GLY A 30 -0.83 1.51 -8.05
N ALA A 31 -0.14 2.63 -7.82
CA ALA A 31 1.31 2.66 -7.66
C ALA A 31 1.77 1.84 -6.44
N ASP A 32 1.05 1.89 -5.32
CA ASP A 32 1.37 1.10 -4.12
C ASP A 32 1.10 -0.38 -4.32
N ALA A 33 -0.02 -0.73 -4.94
CA ALA A 33 -0.33 -2.11 -5.26
C ALA A 33 0.76 -2.71 -6.15
N LEU A 34 1.20 -1.98 -7.18
CA LEU A 34 2.30 -2.39 -8.05
C LEU A 34 3.63 -2.47 -7.30
N GLY A 35 3.97 -1.47 -6.48
CA GLY A 35 5.21 -1.48 -5.70
C GLY A 35 5.28 -2.64 -4.72
N LEU A 36 4.19 -2.92 -4.00
CA LEU A 36 4.09 -4.04 -3.07
C LEU A 36 4.16 -5.39 -3.78
N SER A 37 3.44 -5.55 -4.89
CA SER A 37 3.44 -6.81 -5.64
C SER A 37 4.80 -7.09 -6.28
N MET A 38 5.45 -6.08 -6.87
CA MET A 38 6.83 -6.21 -7.34
C MET A 38 7.80 -6.56 -6.22
N ALA A 39 7.72 -5.90 -5.06
CA ALA A 39 8.57 -6.21 -3.91
C ALA A 39 8.41 -7.66 -3.44
N GLY A 40 7.17 -8.16 -3.38
CA GLY A 40 6.87 -9.54 -3.04
C GLY A 40 7.46 -10.54 -4.03
N ILE A 41 7.23 -10.31 -5.33
CA ILE A 41 7.74 -11.16 -6.41
C ILE A 41 9.27 -11.18 -6.40
N ILE A 42 9.91 -10.01 -6.36
CA ILE A 42 11.37 -9.89 -6.36
C ILE A 42 11.97 -10.58 -5.13
N SER A 43 11.37 -10.47 -3.95
CA SER A 43 11.85 -11.16 -2.74
C SER A 43 11.87 -12.68 -2.91
N VAL A 44 10.80 -13.25 -3.48
CA VAL A 44 10.71 -14.69 -3.77
C VAL A 44 11.79 -15.13 -4.77
N TYR A 45 11.95 -14.39 -5.87
CA TYR A 45 12.96 -14.71 -6.89
C TYR A 45 14.39 -14.54 -6.39
N ILE A 46 14.70 -13.51 -5.59
CA ILE A 46 16.02 -13.34 -4.97
C ILE A 46 16.34 -14.54 -4.08
N ARG A 47 15.39 -14.98 -3.25
CA ARG A 47 15.64 -16.14 -2.38
C ARG A 47 15.79 -17.44 -3.18
N LEU A 48 15.04 -17.59 -4.27
CA LEU A 48 15.18 -18.74 -5.16
C LEU A 48 16.58 -18.75 -5.79
N ALA A 49 17.08 -17.59 -6.24
CA ALA A 49 18.43 -17.45 -6.78
C ALA A 49 19.54 -17.72 -5.74
N LEU A 50 19.27 -17.46 -4.45
CA LEU A 50 20.16 -17.77 -3.33
C LEU A 50 20.08 -19.24 -2.88
N GLY A 51 19.43 -20.11 -3.65
CA GLY A 51 19.38 -21.56 -3.39
C GLY A 51 18.44 -21.97 -2.26
N GLY A 52 17.41 -21.16 -1.96
CA GLY A 52 16.45 -21.52 -0.93
C GLY A 52 15.59 -22.72 -1.34
N GLN A 53 15.55 -23.72 -0.46
CA GLN A 53 14.73 -24.92 -0.61
C GLN A 53 13.31 -24.63 -0.08
N PHE A 54 12.43 -24.12 -0.94
CA PHE A 54 11.02 -23.86 -0.60
C PHE A 54 10.16 -23.94 -1.86
N GLU A 55 8.89 -24.32 -1.71
CA GLU A 55 7.94 -24.38 -2.83
C GLU A 55 7.34 -22.99 -3.09
N PRO A 56 7.55 -22.39 -4.28
CA PRO A 56 7.00 -21.07 -4.61
C PRO A 56 5.46 -21.03 -4.62
N GLU A 57 4.80 -22.15 -4.90
CA GLU A 57 3.33 -22.25 -4.97
C GLU A 57 2.65 -21.92 -3.64
N ILE A 58 3.29 -22.23 -2.50
CA ILE A 58 2.76 -21.91 -1.17
C ILE A 58 2.64 -20.39 -0.99
N TYR A 59 3.57 -19.62 -1.56
CA TYR A 59 3.57 -18.16 -1.48
C TYR A 59 2.44 -17.51 -2.27
N TRP A 60 1.85 -18.21 -3.25
CA TRP A 60 0.69 -17.71 -3.97
C TRP A 60 -0.54 -17.54 -3.07
N ARG A 61 -0.68 -18.38 -2.03
CA ARG A 61 -1.79 -18.28 -1.06
C ARG A 61 -1.72 -17.01 -0.21
N LEU A 62 -0.59 -16.30 -0.23
CA LEU A 62 -0.40 -15.04 0.50
C LEU A 62 -0.97 -13.83 -0.24
N TRP A 63 -1.60 -14.00 -1.40
CA TRP A 63 -2.23 -12.89 -2.14
C TRP A 63 -3.22 -12.02 -1.32
N PRO A 64 -4.01 -12.55 -0.34
CA PRO A 64 -4.93 -11.71 0.43
C PRO A 64 -4.22 -10.66 1.29
N LEU A 65 -2.95 -10.89 1.63
CA LEU A 65 -2.16 -9.97 2.45
C LEU A 65 -1.89 -8.65 1.74
N PHE A 66 -1.83 -8.64 0.41
CA PHE A 66 -1.74 -7.38 -0.36
C PHE A 66 -2.99 -6.53 -0.14
N GLY A 67 -4.18 -7.16 -0.14
CA GLY A 67 -5.44 -6.50 0.15
C GLY A 67 -5.48 -5.93 1.57
N VAL A 68 -4.99 -6.70 2.55
CA VAL A 68 -4.86 -6.23 3.94
C VAL A 68 -3.93 -5.02 4.03
N MET A 69 -2.79 -5.03 3.32
CA MET A 69 -1.84 -3.93 3.35
C MET A 69 -2.44 -2.64 2.75
N LEU A 70 -3.14 -2.74 1.61
CA LEU A 70 -3.85 -1.60 1.02
C LEU A 70 -4.95 -1.07 1.95
N LEU A 71 -5.65 -1.96 2.65
CA LEU A 71 -6.66 -1.60 3.64
C LEU A 71 -6.03 -0.87 4.83
N ILE A 72 -4.88 -1.34 5.34
CA ILE A 72 -4.12 -0.67 6.41
C ILE A 72 -3.71 0.73 5.96
N TYR A 73 -3.24 0.92 4.72
CA TYR A 73 -2.91 2.24 4.19
C TYR A 73 -4.14 3.15 4.06
N GLY A 74 -5.30 2.57 3.70
CA GLY A 74 -6.58 3.29 3.74
C GLY A 74 -6.98 3.74 5.14
N LEU A 75 -6.89 2.84 6.12
CA LEU A 75 -7.18 3.13 7.53
C LEU A 75 -6.19 4.13 8.14
N ALA A 76 -4.93 4.11 7.71
CA ALA A 76 -3.89 5.07 8.10
C ALA A 76 -4.15 6.49 7.53
N GLN A 77 -5.27 6.67 6.82
CA GLN A 77 -5.66 7.93 6.19
C GLN A 77 -4.52 8.43 5.31
N LEU A 78 -3.97 7.52 4.49
CA LEU A 78 -2.89 7.80 3.58
C LEU A 78 -3.37 8.22 2.17
N TYR A 79 -4.68 8.12 1.93
CA TYR A 79 -5.35 8.54 0.69
C TYR A 79 -6.30 9.76 0.77
N PRO A 80 -6.40 10.56 1.85
CA PRO A 80 -7.07 11.85 1.78
C PRO A 80 -6.16 12.85 1.03
N ALA A 81 -6.66 13.40 -0.08
CA ALA A 81 -5.88 14.21 -1.03
C ALA A 81 -5.45 15.60 -0.53
N VAL A 82 -5.60 15.93 0.76
CA VAL A 82 -5.38 17.29 1.27
C VAL A 82 -4.77 17.27 2.68
N GLY A 83 -3.59 17.88 2.84
CA GLY A 83 -3.09 18.38 4.13
C GLY A 83 -2.03 17.55 4.87
N LEU A 84 -1.55 16.44 4.31
CA LEU A 84 -0.42 15.70 4.91
C LEU A 84 0.90 16.27 4.42
N SER A 85 1.84 16.50 5.35
CA SER A 85 3.21 16.85 4.99
C SER A 85 3.91 15.61 4.42
N PRO A 86 4.81 15.74 3.43
CA PRO A 86 5.53 14.59 2.84
C PRO A 86 6.24 13.73 3.89
N VAL A 87 6.74 14.37 4.95
CA VAL A 87 7.40 13.70 6.09
C VAL A 87 6.42 12.83 6.87
N GLU A 88 5.20 13.31 7.09
CA GLU A 88 4.18 12.57 7.85
C GLU A 88 3.62 11.40 7.04
N GLU A 89 3.47 11.53 5.72
CA GLU A 89 3.12 10.42 4.83
C GLU A 89 4.16 9.30 4.90
N LEU A 90 5.44 9.67 4.77
CA LEU A 90 6.59 8.77 4.88
C LEU A 90 6.64 8.06 6.23
N ARG A 91 6.42 8.80 7.31
CA ARG A 91 6.38 8.25 8.66
C ARG A 91 5.27 7.21 8.81
N ARG A 92 4.05 7.53 8.37
CA ARG A 92 2.90 6.62 8.44
C ARG A 92 3.11 5.37 7.59
N LEU A 93 3.66 5.52 6.39
CA LEU A 93 4.05 4.39 5.54
C LEU A 93 5.04 3.46 6.22
N CYS A 94 6.11 4.02 6.77
CA CYS A 94 7.13 3.26 7.46
C CYS A 94 6.55 2.53 8.68
N LEU A 95 5.74 3.21 9.48
CA LEU A 95 5.09 2.63 10.66
C LEU A 95 4.13 1.51 10.28
N CYS A 96 3.18 1.74 9.36
CA CYS A 96 2.21 0.74 8.93
C CYS A 96 2.89 -0.50 8.34
N THR A 97 3.85 -0.30 7.45
CA THR A 97 4.57 -1.39 6.79
C THR A 97 5.37 -2.21 7.80
N THR A 98 6.12 -1.54 8.69
CA THR A 98 6.93 -2.23 9.70
C THR A 98 6.05 -2.97 10.70
N LEU A 99 4.98 -2.35 11.20
CA LEU A 99 4.04 -2.99 12.12
C LEU A 99 3.39 -4.21 11.49
N PHE A 100 2.98 -4.13 10.22
CA PHE A 100 2.42 -5.26 9.50
C PHE A 100 3.42 -6.42 9.40
N TYR A 101 4.63 -6.18 8.88
CA TYR A 101 5.64 -7.24 8.71
C TYR A 101 6.11 -7.82 10.04
N MET A 102 6.24 -7.00 11.09
CA MET A 102 6.56 -7.49 12.44
C MET A 102 5.44 -8.35 13.02
N SER A 103 4.18 -7.95 12.84
CA SER A 103 3.01 -8.72 13.28
C SER A 103 2.91 -10.04 12.51
N MET A 104 3.19 -10.02 11.21
CA MET A 104 3.25 -11.20 10.36
C MET A 104 4.37 -12.15 10.79
N GLY A 105 5.58 -11.61 11.02
CA GLY A 105 6.71 -12.39 11.52
C GLY A 105 6.43 -13.02 12.88
N ALA A 106 5.79 -12.30 13.80
CA ALA A 106 5.33 -12.81 15.08
C ALA A 106 4.28 -13.92 14.89
N PHE A 107 3.30 -13.71 14.01
CA PHE A 107 2.28 -14.71 13.70
C PHE A 107 2.87 -16.01 13.14
N VAL A 108 3.78 -15.92 12.16
CA VAL A 108 4.47 -17.09 11.60
C VAL A 108 5.28 -17.84 12.66
N PHE A 109 5.92 -17.10 13.59
CA PHE A 109 6.66 -17.70 14.70
C PHE A 109 5.72 -18.41 15.69
N LEU A 110 4.62 -17.77 16.09
CA LEU A 110 3.62 -18.35 17.01
C LEU A 110 2.89 -19.55 16.39
N ALA A 111 2.53 -19.46 15.11
CA ALA A 111 1.88 -20.53 14.36
C ALA A 111 2.82 -21.73 14.11
N ARG A 112 4.11 -21.62 14.47
CA ARG A 112 5.16 -22.63 14.24
C ARG A 112 5.32 -23.01 12.76
N GLU A 113 4.85 -22.18 11.84
CA GLU A 113 4.98 -22.39 10.40
C GLU A 113 6.37 -22.01 9.86
N GLY A 114 7.33 -21.73 10.74
CA GLY A 114 8.70 -21.34 10.38
C GLY A 114 9.54 -22.44 9.71
N THR A 115 9.00 -23.67 9.60
CA THR A 115 9.56 -24.77 8.78
C THR A 115 9.00 -24.77 7.36
N THR A 116 7.75 -24.33 7.18
CA THR A 116 7.06 -24.24 5.88
C THR A 116 7.42 -22.95 5.14
N TYR A 117 7.49 -21.84 5.87
CA TYR A 117 7.83 -20.54 5.30
C TYR A 117 9.23 -20.07 5.70
N SER A 118 10.01 -19.67 4.69
CA SER A 118 11.34 -19.11 4.91
C SER A 118 11.26 -17.72 5.55
N ARG A 119 11.70 -17.62 6.81
CA ARG A 119 11.83 -16.35 7.57
C ARG A 119 12.64 -15.29 6.81
N GLY A 120 13.65 -15.73 6.06
CA GLY A 120 14.48 -14.85 5.23
C GLY A 120 13.69 -14.14 4.13
N ILE A 121 12.67 -14.77 3.56
CA ILE A 121 11.83 -14.17 2.51
C ILE A 121 10.96 -13.05 3.09
N PHE A 122 10.44 -13.24 4.30
CA PHE A 122 9.65 -12.19 4.97
C PHE A 122 10.51 -10.97 5.32
N LEU A 123 11.72 -11.17 5.83
CA LEU A 123 12.65 -10.08 6.11
C LEU A 123 13.07 -9.34 4.83
N MET A 124 13.35 -10.09 3.76
CA MET A 124 13.73 -9.47 2.49
C MET A 124 12.55 -8.76 1.83
N ALA A 125 11.35 -9.34 1.90
CA ALA A 125 10.11 -8.69 1.45
C ALA A 125 9.83 -7.40 2.23
N TRP A 126 10.09 -7.36 3.53
CA TRP A 126 9.95 -6.14 4.33
C TRP A 126 10.90 -5.02 3.85
N LEU A 127 12.19 -5.33 3.66
CA LEU A 127 13.16 -4.36 3.16
C LEU A 127 12.83 -3.87 1.75
N LEU A 128 12.47 -4.78 0.85
CA LEU A 128 12.08 -4.43 -0.51
C LEU A 128 10.77 -3.65 -0.54
N SER A 129 9.81 -3.98 0.32
CA SER A 129 8.54 -3.26 0.45
C SER A 129 8.77 -1.82 0.92
N MET A 130 9.67 -1.60 1.90
CA MET A 130 10.05 -0.25 2.31
C MET A 130 10.57 0.57 1.15
N VAL A 131 11.51 0.02 0.37
CA VAL A 131 12.08 0.72 -0.80
C VAL A 131 11.04 0.91 -1.91
N GLY A 132 10.25 -0.12 -2.22
CA GLY A 132 9.25 -0.10 -3.27
C GLY A 132 8.15 0.93 -3.03
N VAL A 133 7.68 1.06 -1.79
CA VAL A 133 6.65 2.04 -1.42
C VAL A 133 7.22 3.46 -1.31
N TRP A 134 8.51 3.59 -0.99
CA TRP A 134 9.23 4.86 -1.11
C TRP A 134 9.27 5.35 -2.57
N LEU A 135 9.63 4.44 -3.48
CA LEU A 135 9.72 4.72 -4.91
C LEU A 135 8.34 5.00 -5.52
N SER A 136 7.29 4.28 -5.12
CA SER A 136 5.92 4.52 -5.60
C SER A 136 5.46 5.95 -5.26
N ARG A 137 5.83 6.46 -4.08
CA ARG A 137 5.52 7.83 -3.66
C ARG A 137 6.29 8.89 -4.42
N ILE A 138 7.59 8.69 -4.65
CA ILE A 138 8.39 9.63 -5.47
C ILE A 138 7.86 9.68 -6.90
N ALA A 139 7.52 8.51 -7.47
CA ALA A 139 6.92 8.42 -8.80
C ALA A 139 5.57 9.15 -8.87
N GLY A 140 4.70 8.96 -7.89
CA GLY A 140 3.41 9.64 -7.80
C GLY A 140 3.52 11.16 -7.73
N VAL A 141 4.50 11.71 -6.98
CA VAL A 141 4.78 13.15 -6.93
C VAL A 141 5.25 13.68 -8.29
N CYS A 142 6.08 12.92 -8.99
CA CYS A 142 6.59 13.31 -10.32
C CYS A 142 5.46 13.36 -11.37
N GLU A 143 4.52 12.42 -11.32
CA GLU A 143 3.33 12.47 -12.19
C GLU A 143 2.39 13.63 -11.84
N PHE A 144 2.18 13.91 -10.55
CA PHE A 144 1.35 15.03 -10.11
C PHE A 144 1.93 16.39 -10.55
N GLY A 145 3.25 16.55 -10.47
CA GLY A 145 3.94 17.74 -10.96
C GLY A 145 3.79 17.97 -12.46
N LYS A 146 3.67 16.90 -13.27
CA LYS A 146 3.37 17.01 -14.70
C LYS A 146 1.93 17.45 -14.94
N GLN A 147 0.97 16.94 -14.16
CA GLN A 147 -0.44 17.25 -14.33
C GLN A 147 -0.78 18.72 -13.97
N PHE A 148 -0.11 19.29 -12.96
CA PHE A 148 -0.26 20.71 -12.61
C PHE A 148 0.40 21.66 -13.61
N ARG A 149 1.42 21.21 -14.35
CA ARG A 149 2.12 22.02 -15.36
C ARG A 149 1.35 22.09 -16.69
N GLN A 150 0.37 21.22 -16.92
CA GLN A 150 -0.44 21.20 -18.15
C GLN A 150 -1.83 21.87 -18.02
N ARG A 151 -2.15 22.45 -16.85
CA ARG A 151 -3.31 23.33 -16.66
C ARG A 151 -2.86 24.75 -16.43
#